data_AF-A0A395HJ29-F1
#
_entry.id   AF-A0A395HJ29-F1
#
_cell.length_a   1.000
_cell.length_b   1.000
_cell.length_c   1.000
_cell.angle_alpha   90.00
_cell.angle_beta   90.00
_cell.angle_gamma   90.00
#
_symmetry.space_group_name_H-M   'P 1'
#
loop_
_entity.id
_entity.type
_entity.pdbx_description
1 polymer ?
#
loop_
_entity_poly.entity_id
_entity_poly.type
_entity_poly.pdbx_seq_one_letter_code
_entity_poly.pdbx_strand_id
1 'polypeptide(L)' 'KEQSQTQEVIDACQELTALLTEPHEWVANVAWGYVDSVVLSLVLEMKIHHHVLQAPGAISLLQLTERTGDSINLIS' A
#
# COMPACT_ATOMS: atom_id res chain seq x y z
N LYS A 1 -17.74 -22.00 -3.50
CA LYS A 1 -17.08 -22.44 -4.75
C LYS A 1 -16.23 -21.32 -5.33
N GLU A 2 -16.77 -20.12 -5.57
CA GLU A 2 -15.99 -18.97 -6.09
C GLU A 2 -14.82 -18.55 -5.18
N GLN A 3 -15.02 -18.47 -3.86
CA GLN A 3 -13.93 -18.19 -2.91
C GLN A 3 -12.75 -19.19 -2.99
N SER A 4 -13.03 -20.45 -3.33
CA SER A 4 -11.99 -21.50 -3.46
C SER A 4 -11.13 -21.26 -4.69
N GLN A 5 -11.74 -20.84 -5.80
CA GLN A 5 -11.03 -20.55 -7.05
C GLN A 5 -10.21 -19.27 -6.93
N THR A 6 -10.73 -18.25 -6.24
CA THR A 6 -9.95 -17.03 -5.94
C THR A 6 -8.70 -17.36 -5.12
N GLN A 7 -8.83 -18.22 -4.11
CA GLN A 7 -7.69 -18.61 -3.28
C GLN A 7 -6.63 -19.38 -4.07
N GLU A 8 -7.03 -20.34 -4.91
CA GLU A 8 -6.11 -21.08 -5.78
C GLU A 8 -5.31 -20.17 -6.71
N VAL A 9 -5.95 -19.14 -7.27
CA VAL A 9 -5.26 -18.14 -8.11
C VAL A 9 -4.28 -17.30 -7.28
N ILE A 10 -4.67 -16.88 -6.08
CA ILE A 10 -3.79 -16.12 -5.18
C ILE A 10 -2.54 -16.94 -4.84
N ASP A 11 -2.72 -18.21 -4.46
CA ASP A 11 -1.61 -19.09 -4.06
C ASP A 11 -0.65 -19.32 -5.24
N ALA A 12 -1.18 -19.56 -6.44
CA ALA A 12 -0.36 -19.70 -7.65
C ALA A 12 0.42 -18.42 -8.00
N CYS A 13 -0.19 -17.25 -7.83
CA CYS A 13 0.50 -15.96 -8.03
C CYS A 13 1.61 -15.73 -7.00
N GLN A 14 1.39 -16.12 -5.75
CA GLN A 14 2.40 -16.02 -4.69
C GLN A 14 3.59 -16.95 -4.97
N GLU A 15 3.34 -18.19 -5.38
CA GLU A 15 4.38 -19.14 -5.76
C GLU A 15 5.19 -18.63 -6.96
N LEU A 16 4.52 -18.13 -7.99
CA LEU A 16 5.19 -17.54 -9.15
C LEU A 16 6.05 -16.34 -8.76
N THR A 17 5.55 -15.47 -7.88
CA THR A 17 6.31 -14.32 -7.37
C THR A 17 7.55 -14.79 -6.62
N ALA A 18 7.45 -15.81 -5.76
CA ALA A 18 8.58 -16.35 -5.03
C ALA A 18 9.66 -16.96 -5.94
N LEU A 19 9.27 -17.56 -7.06
CA LEU A 19 10.19 -18.14 -8.05
C LEU A 19 10.90 -17.08 -8.90
N LEU A 20 10.23 -15.96 -9.18
CA LEU A 20 10.75 -14.89 -10.05
C LEU A 20 11.52 -13.80 -9.30
N THR A 21 11.27 -13.63 -8.00
CA THR A 21 11.90 -12.59 -7.19
C THR A 21 13.37 -12.91 -6.96
N GLU A 22 14.26 -11.98 -7.28
CA GLU A 22 15.68 -12.19 -7.00
C GLU A 22 15.95 -12.19 -5.48
N PRO A 23 16.95 -12.94 -4.98
CA PRO A 23 17.19 -13.04 -3.53
C PRO A 23 17.37 -11.69 -2.83
N HIS A 24 17.97 -10.72 -3.52
CA HIS A 24 18.19 -9.38 -2.97
C HIS A 24 16.89 -8.55 -2.89
N GLU A 25 15.98 -8.72 -3.85
CA GLU A 25 14.64 -8.12 -3.83
C GLU A 25 13.77 -8.75 -2.75
N TRP A 26 13.88 -10.06 -2.53
CA TRP A 26 13.15 -10.73 -1.45
C TRP A 26 13.55 -10.20 -0.07
N VAL A 27 14.86 -10.05 0.18
CA VAL A 27 15.36 -9.45 1.43
C VAL A 27 14.87 -8.01 1.60
N ALA A 28 14.86 -7.22 0.52
CA ALA A 28 14.30 -5.88 0.54
C ALA A 28 12.81 -5.89 0.90
N ASN A 29 12.00 -6.72 0.24
CA ASN A 29 10.55 -6.83 0.49
C ASN A 29 10.24 -7.21 1.95
N VAL A 30 11.02 -8.14 2.53
CA VAL A 30 10.87 -8.50 3.95
C VAL A 30 11.24 -7.33 4.87
N ALA A 31 12.30 -6.59 4.57
CA ALA A 31 12.71 -5.43 5.35
C ALA A 31 11.68 -4.27 5.27
N TRP A 32 11.01 -4.11 4.12
CA TRP A 32 9.96 -3.11 3.92
C TRP A 32 8.68 -3.40 4.72
N GLY A 33 8.43 -4.63 5.16
CA GLY A 33 7.21 -4.97 5.92
C GLY A 33 7.02 -4.17 7.22
N TYR A 34 8.12 -3.80 7.91
CA TYR A 34 8.04 -2.89 9.07
C TYR A 34 7.65 -1.46 8.64
N VAL A 35 8.25 -0.98 7.55
CA VAL A 35 7.95 0.35 7.01
C VAL A 35 6.50 0.43 6.57
N ASP A 36 5.98 -0.59 5.88
CA ASP A 36 4.58 -0.67 5.46
C ASP A 36 3.62 -0.55 6.66
N SER A 37 3.96 -1.17 7.79
CA SER A 37 3.15 -1.10 9.01
C SER A 37 3.13 0.30 9.64
N VAL A 38 4.27 1.00 9.61
CA VAL A 38 4.39 2.39 10.09
C VAL A 38 3.67 3.34 9.16
N VAL A 39 3.84 3.19 7.85
CA VAL A 39 3.15 3.97 6.81
C VAL A 39 1.64 3.78 6.92
N LEU A 40 1.16 2.55 7.10
CA LEU A 40 -0.26 2.28 7.29
C LEU A 40 -0.82 2.99 8.53
N SER A 41 -0.06 2.98 9.64
CA SER A 41 -0.45 3.67 10.88
C SER A 41 -0.56 5.17 10.66
N LEU A 42 0.43 5.77 9.98
CA LEU A 42 0.44 7.18 9.58
C LEU A 42 -0.75 7.54 8.67
N VAL A 43 -1.04 6.72 7.66
CA VAL A 43 -2.19 6.88 6.74
C VAL A 43 -3.54 6.87 7.48
N LEU A 44 -3.65 6.04 8.53
CA LEU A 44 -4.84 5.97 9.37
C LEU A 44 -4.96 7.20 10.28
N GLU A 45 -3.86 7.61 10.93
CA GLU A 45 -3.81 8.78 11.81
C GLU A 45 -4.13 10.09 11.07
N MET A 46 -3.53 10.28 9.90
CA MET A 46 -3.80 11.41 8.99
C MET A 46 -5.14 11.29 8.26
N LYS A 47 -5.88 10.19 8.44
CA LYS A 47 -7.16 9.92 7.77
C LYS A 47 -7.11 10.07 6.24
N ILE A 48 -5.95 9.79 5.63
CA ILE A 48 -5.73 9.93 4.18
C ILE A 48 -6.80 9.17 3.38
N HIS A 49 -7.15 7.97 3.83
CA HIS A 49 -8.21 7.15 3.23
C HIS A 49 -9.58 7.86 3.14
N HIS A 50 -9.96 8.69 4.12
CA HIS A 50 -11.19 9.47 4.06
C HIS A 50 -11.11 10.57 3.00
N HIS A 51 -9.97 11.25 2.89
CA HIS A 51 -9.77 12.34 1.93
C HIS A 51 -9.69 11.85 0.48
N VAL A 52 -9.13 10.65 0.26
CA VAL A 52 -9.07 9.98 -1.04
C VAL A 52 -10.45 9.54 -1.49
N LEU A 53 -11.22 8.87 -0.61
CA LEU A 53 -12.57 8.37 -0.95
C LEU A 53 -13.59 9.48 -1.25
N GLN A 54 -13.38 10.68 -0.69
CA GLN A 54 -14.24 11.84 -0.91
C GLN A 54 -13.85 12.65 -2.16
N ALA A 55 -12.74 12.35 -2.82
CA ALA A 55 -12.36 13.02 -4.07
C ALA A 55 -13.07 12.34 -5.26
N PRO A 56 -13.72 13.10 -6.16
CA PRO A 56 -14.28 12.55 -7.39
C PRO A 56 -13.15 12.27 -8.40
N GLY A 57 -12.33 11.25 -8.13
CA GLY A 57 -11.19 10.85 -8.95
C GLY A 57 -9.85 10.87 -8.21
N ALA A 58 -8.76 10.98 -8.97
CA ALA A 58 -7.42 11.07 -8.40
C ALA A 58 -7.26 12.39 -7.60
N ILE A 59 -6.71 12.30 -6.39
CA ILE A 59 -6.33 13.46 -5.58
C ILE A 59 -4.84 13.73 -5.77
N SER A 60 -4.45 15.00 -5.94
CA SER A 60 -3.04 15.35 -6.00
C SER A 60 -2.41 15.36 -4.59
N LEU A 61 -1.09 15.13 -4.49
CA LEU A 61 -0.37 15.21 -3.21
C LEU A 61 -0.53 16.58 -2.54
N LEU A 62 -0.60 17.66 -3.32
CA LEU A 62 -0.85 19.01 -2.82
C LEU A 62 -2.26 19.14 -2.21
N GLN A 63 -3.29 18.60 -2.88
CA GLN A 63 -4.65 18.61 -2.34
C GLN A 63 -4.78 17.73 -1.09
N LEU A 64 -4.01 16.65 -1.01
CA LEU A 64 -4.02 15.78 0.16
C LEU A 64 -3.34 16.44 1.36
N THR A 65 -2.21 17.13 1.16
CA THR A 65 -1.51 17.92 2.21
C THR A 65 -2.38 19.07 2.72
N GLU A 66 -3.06 19.79 1.84
CA GLU A 66 -4.02 20.83 2.24
C GLU A 66 -5.18 20.29 3.09
N ARG A 67 -5.68 19.09 2.80
CA ARG A 67 -6.81 18.48 3.50
C ARG A 67 -6.43 17.83 4.84
N THR A 68 -5.20 17.34 4.94
CA THR A 68 -4.66 16.71 6.16
C THR A 68 -4.04 17.73 7.10
N GLY A 69 -3.61 18.89 6.57
CA GLY A 69 -2.85 19.89 7.32
C GLY A 69 -1.38 19.50 7.54
N ASP A 70 -0.92 18.46 6.84
CA ASP A 70 0.39 17.85 7.04
C ASP A 70 1.43 18.28 5.99
N SER A 71 2.70 17.99 6.30
CA SER A 71 3.83 18.35 5.45
C SER A 71 3.86 17.53 4.16
N ILE A 72 4.09 18.19 3.03
CA ILE A 72 4.30 17.51 1.74
C ILE A 72 5.46 16.53 1.79
N ASN A 73 6.51 16.83 2.55
CA ASN A 73 7.67 15.94 2.71
C ASN A 73 7.37 14.67 3.51
N LEU A 74 6.26 14.63 4.26
CA LEU A 74 5.80 13.46 4.99
C LEU A 74 4.89 12.57 4.13
N ILE A 75 4.16 13.19 3.19
CA ILE A 75 3.16 12.53 2.34
C ILE A 75 3.74 12.10 0.98
N SER A 76 4.82 12.75 0.51
CA SER A 76 5.54 12.43 -0.73
C SER A 76 6.54 11.29 -0.57
#